data_AF-A0A382TD66-F1
#
_entry.id   AF-A0A382TD66-F1
#
_cell.length_a   1.000
_cell.length_b   1.000
_cell.length_c   1.000
_cell.angle_alpha   90.00
_cell.angle_beta   90.00
_cell.angle_gamma   90.00
#
_symmetry.space_group_name_H-M   'P 1'
#
loop_
_entity.id
_entity.type
_entity.pdbx_description
1 polymer ?
#
loop_
_entity_poly.entity_id
_entity_poly.type
_entity_poly.pdbx_seq_one_letter_code
_entity_poly.pdbx_strand_id
1 'polypeptide(L)'
;KGILLERYPDMLKESWLWKELRKERNIRPAFRWGRFLGLIYSALETYIFRGRSPWTLNNHADHRSLKLAKRFKKIKYPKYDGKITFDMLSSVYLSNTNHEENQPSHLQILDQKIPIENNLNLYDSPEQRYCPAGVYEILRDEEGNNPYLQINAQNCVHCKTCDIKDPEQNINWVPPEGGGGPNYSEM
;
A
#
# COMPACT_ATOMS: atom_id res chain seq x y z
N LYS A 1 -8.34 -17.96 29.49
CA LYS A 1 -8.12 -16.51 29.71
C LYS A 1 -6.72 -16.18 29.23
N GLY A 2 -6.56 -15.25 28.29
CA GLY A 2 -5.23 -14.79 27.87
C GLY A 2 -4.55 -14.01 28.99
N ILE A 3 -3.23 -14.07 29.07
CA ILE A 3 -2.43 -13.25 30.00
C ILE A 3 -2.27 -11.87 29.35
N LEU A 4 -2.65 -10.81 30.06
CA LEU A 4 -2.38 -9.44 29.61
C LEU A 4 -0.94 -9.08 29.97
N LEU A 5 -0.10 -8.89 28.95
CA LEU A 5 1.31 -8.51 29.11
C LEU A 5 1.46 -7.00 29.38
N GLU A 6 0.97 -6.52 30.52
CA GLU A 6 0.93 -5.09 30.88
C GLU A 6 2.30 -4.40 30.85
N ARG A 7 3.38 -5.13 31.16
CA ARG A 7 4.74 -4.58 31.20
C ARG A 7 5.40 -4.42 29.83
N TYR A 8 4.90 -5.08 28.80
CA TYR A 8 5.55 -5.07 27.48
C TYR A 8 5.66 -3.66 26.86
N PRO A 9 4.61 -2.82 26.84
CA PRO A 9 4.70 -1.46 26.32
C PRO A 9 5.72 -0.58 27.06
N ASP A 10 5.87 -0.76 28.37
CA ASP A 10 6.80 0.05 29.18
C ASP A 10 8.25 -0.38 28.93
N MET A 11 8.51 -1.69 28.87
CA MET A 11 9.82 -2.21 28.47
C MET A 11 10.22 -1.74 27.07
N LEU A 12 9.28 -1.68 26.12
CA LEU A 12 9.53 -1.12 24.80
C LEU A 12 9.92 0.36 24.88
N LYS A 13 9.22 1.18 25.66
CA LYS A 13 9.52 2.61 25.84
C LYS A 13 10.88 2.87 26.49
N GLU A 14 11.31 1.99 27.38
CA GLU A 14 12.62 2.07 28.05
C GLU A 14 13.78 1.63 27.15
N SER A 15 13.50 0.82 26.12
CA SER A 15 14.49 0.27 25.20
C SER A 15 15.20 1.31 24.33
N TRP A 16 16.33 0.91 23.74
CA TRP A 16 17.03 1.72 22.75
C TRP A 16 16.17 2.01 21.51
N LEU A 17 15.30 1.07 21.12
CA LEU A 17 14.44 1.18 19.94
C LEU A 17 13.49 2.37 20.04
N TRP A 18 12.88 2.57 21.21
CA TRP A 18 12.00 3.72 21.42
C TRP A 18 12.74 5.05 21.32
N LYS A 19 13.97 5.11 21.86
CA LYS A 19 14.82 6.30 21.76
C LYS A 19 15.20 6.59 20.30
N GLU A 20 15.51 5.55 19.53
CA GLU A 20 15.82 5.66 18.11
C GLU A 20 14.62 6.16 17.29
N LEU A 21 13.46 5.51 17.40
CA LEU A 21 12.24 5.94 16.70
C LEU A 21 11.83 7.36 17.08
N ARG A 22 11.95 7.71 18.36
CA ARG A 22 11.65 9.07 18.83
C ARG A 22 12.59 10.11 18.25
N LYS A 23 13.86 9.77 18.02
CA LYS A 23 14.85 10.69 17.43
C LYS A 23 14.49 11.07 16.00
N GLU A 24 14.00 10.11 15.21
CA GLU A 24 13.70 10.29 13.78
C GLU A 24 12.23 10.67 13.50
N ARG A 25 11.40 10.82 14.55
CA ARG A 25 9.93 10.97 14.46
C ARG A 25 9.44 12.10 13.56
N ASN A 26 10.23 13.15 13.37
CA ASN A 26 9.83 14.32 12.58
C ASN A 26 10.34 14.28 11.13
N ILE A 27 11.20 13.33 10.76
CA ILE A 27 11.77 13.25 9.41
C ILE A 27 10.68 13.01 8.36
N ARG A 28 9.98 11.87 8.42
CA ARG A 28 8.97 11.51 7.41
C ARG A 28 7.82 12.53 7.31
N PRO A 29 7.23 13.02 8.42
CA PRO A 29 6.17 14.02 8.35
C PRO A 29 6.58 15.35 7.70
N ALA A 30 7.85 15.77 7.81
CA ALA A 30 8.33 17.02 7.22
C ALA A 30 8.21 17.05 5.69
N PHE A 31 8.24 15.89 5.03
CA PHE A 31 8.07 15.78 3.58
C PHE A 31 6.66 16.15 3.09
N ARG A 32 5.69 16.38 3.99
CA ARG A 32 4.40 16.98 3.62
C ARG A 32 4.56 18.40 3.04
N TRP A 33 5.66 19.08 3.36
CA TRP A 33 6.02 20.38 2.80
C TRP A 33 6.75 20.28 1.45
N GLY A 34 6.86 19.07 0.89
CA GLY A 34 7.59 18.81 -0.35
C GLY A 34 9.02 18.34 -0.11
N ARG A 35 9.64 17.80 -1.16
CA ARG A 35 10.94 17.12 -1.09
C ARG A 35 12.05 18.00 -0.50
N PHE A 36 12.20 19.22 -0.99
CA PHE A 36 13.31 20.09 -0.60
C PHE A 36 13.18 20.62 0.84
N LEU A 37 12.01 21.11 1.22
CA LEU A 37 11.76 21.57 2.59
C LEU A 37 11.84 20.42 3.59
N GLY A 38 11.32 19.24 3.22
CA GLY A 38 11.46 18.01 4.01
C GLY A 38 12.93 17.64 4.23
N LEU A 39 13.77 17.71 3.20
CA LEU A 39 15.22 17.45 3.31
C LEU A 39 15.94 18.45 4.20
N ILE A 40 15.68 19.76 4.02
CA ILE A 40 16.27 20.80 4.86
C ILE A 40 15.89 20.56 6.33
N TYR A 41 14.59 20.34 6.59
CA TYR A 41 14.12 20.07 7.94
C TYR A 41 14.74 18.79 8.51
N SER A 42 14.86 17.72 7.73
CA SER A 42 15.49 16.48 8.17
C SER A 42 16.96 16.71 8.55
N ALA A 43 17.71 17.51 7.78
CA ALA A 43 19.07 17.89 8.15
C ALA A 43 19.11 18.68 9.47
N LEU A 44 18.19 19.62 9.69
CA LEU A 44 18.09 20.35 10.95
C LEU A 44 17.77 19.39 12.12
N GLU A 45 16.80 18.50 11.94
CA GLU A 45 16.38 17.53 12.97
C GLU A 45 17.53 16.56 13.33
N THR A 46 18.26 16.06 12.35
CA THR A 46 19.35 15.09 12.55
C THR A 46 20.61 15.75 13.12
N TYR A 47 21.06 16.88 12.55
CA TYR A 47 22.37 17.46 12.88
C TYR A 47 22.32 18.50 14.01
N ILE A 48 21.28 19.33 14.05
CA ILE A 48 21.15 20.43 15.02
C ILE A 48 20.37 19.98 16.24
N PHE A 49 19.10 19.61 16.05
CA PHE A 49 18.25 19.19 17.17
C PHE A 49 18.59 17.80 17.69
N ARG A 50 19.22 16.96 16.86
CA ARG A 50 19.55 15.56 17.17
C ARG A 50 18.33 14.80 17.71
N GLY A 51 17.15 15.04 17.12
CA GLY A 51 15.86 14.47 17.53
C GLY A 51 15.27 14.99 18.85
N ARG A 52 15.84 16.05 19.44
CA ARG A 52 15.40 16.67 20.70
C ARG A 52 14.47 17.87 20.50
N SER A 53 13.90 18.04 19.30
CA SER A 53 12.91 19.07 19.02
C SER A 53 11.76 19.02 20.04
N PRO A 54 11.27 20.16 20.57
CA PRO A 54 10.24 20.18 21.60
C PRO A 54 8.82 19.90 21.06
N TRP A 55 8.69 19.55 19.78
CA TRP A 55 7.42 19.21 19.12
C TRP A 55 7.49 17.84 18.43
N THR A 56 6.32 17.35 18.02
CA THR A 56 6.16 16.18 17.16
C THR A 56 5.21 16.53 16.02
N LEU A 57 5.64 16.30 14.78
CA LEU A 57 4.82 16.53 13.59
C LEU A 57 3.80 15.39 13.41
N ASN A 58 2.58 15.75 13.02
CA ASN A 58 1.49 14.79 12.80
C ASN A 58 1.51 14.21 11.37
N ASN A 59 1.09 12.95 11.27
CA ASN A 59 0.82 12.25 10.01
C ASN A 59 -0.68 12.26 9.67
N HIS A 60 -1.01 11.75 8.49
CA HIS A 60 -2.36 11.51 8.02
C HIS A 60 -2.48 10.08 7.49
N ALA A 61 -3.71 9.55 7.44
CA ALA A 61 -3.96 8.24 6.86
C ALA A 61 -3.74 8.28 5.33
N ASP A 62 -3.04 7.28 4.79
CA ASP A 62 -2.58 7.30 3.40
C ASP A 62 -3.72 7.17 2.38
N HIS A 63 -4.79 6.43 2.70
CA HIS A 63 -5.99 6.32 1.85
C HIS A 63 -6.66 7.68 1.57
N ARG A 64 -6.54 8.64 2.50
CA ARG A 64 -7.11 10.00 2.36
C ARG A 64 -6.29 10.94 1.48
N SER A 65 -5.13 10.50 0.99
CA SER A 65 -4.23 11.36 0.23
C SER A 65 -4.53 11.42 -1.27
N LEU A 66 -5.38 10.52 -1.80
CA LEU A 66 -5.83 10.56 -3.19
C LEU A 66 -6.71 11.80 -3.43
N LYS A 67 -6.63 12.33 -4.65
CA LYS A 67 -7.57 13.35 -5.12
C LYS A 67 -8.18 12.88 -6.43
N LEU A 68 -9.35 13.45 -6.76
CA LEU A 68 -10.13 13.10 -7.93
C LEU A 68 -9.29 13.09 -9.21
N ALA A 69 -9.42 12.02 -10.00
CA ALA A 69 -8.64 11.80 -11.22
C ALA A 69 -8.72 12.97 -12.20
N LYS A 70 -9.92 13.59 -12.33
CA LYS A 70 -10.15 14.77 -13.17
C LYS A 70 -9.28 16.00 -12.87
N ARG A 71 -8.65 16.05 -11.68
CA ARG A 71 -7.76 17.15 -11.28
C ARG A 71 -6.30 16.92 -11.69
N PHE A 72 -5.99 15.78 -12.30
CA PHE A 72 -4.63 15.40 -12.66
C PHE A 72 -4.51 15.00 -14.13
N LYS A 73 -3.31 15.15 -14.68
CA LYS A 73 -2.96 14.62 -15.99
C LYS A 73 -2.49 13.18 -15.84
N LYS A 74 -2.97 12.30 -16.71
CA LYS A 74 -2.52 10.90 -16.76
C LYS A 74 -1.01 10.85 -17.05
N ILE A 75 -0.26 10.14 -16.22
CA ILE A 75 1.16 9.89 -16.42
C ILE A 75 1.31 8.86 -17.55
N LYS A 76 2.13 9.18 -18.56
CA LYS A 76 2.48 8.25 -19.63
C LYS A 76 3.79 7.54 -19.25
N TYR A 77 3.68 6.32 -18.77
CA TYR A 77 4.85 5.48 -18.51
C TYR A 77 5.39 4.90 -19.83
N PRO A 78 6.72 4.83 -20.02
CA PRO A 78 7.31 4.16 -21.17
C PRO A 78 6.94 2.67 -21.15
N LYS A 79 6.87 2.06 -22.33
CA LYS A 79 6.75 0.60 -22.44
C LYS A 79 8.04 -0.04 -21.91
N TYR A 80 7.90 -1.19 -21.26
CA TYR A 80 9.02 -2.01 -20.84
C TYR A 80 9.89 -2.44 -22.03
N ASP A 81 11.20 -2.61 -21.79
CA ASP A 81 12.21 -2.98 -22.79
C ASP A 81 12.66 -4.45 -22.71
N GLY A 82 12.22 -5.18 -21.68
CA GLY A 82 12.56 -6.59 -21.44
C GLY A 82 14.02 -6.83 -21.02
N LYS A 83 14.77 -5.76 -20.68
CA LYS A 83 16.18 -5.84 -20.28
C LYS A 83 16.42 -5.20 -18.92
N ILE A 84 15.97 -3.96 -18.76
CA ILE A 84 16.08 -3.18 -17.51
C ILE A 84 14.69 -3.01 -16.90
N THR A 85 13.67 -2.94 -17.74
CA THR A 85 12.27 -2.76 -17.38
C THR A 85 11.45 -3.91 -17.93
N PHE A 86 10.51 -4.41 -17.12
CA PHE A 86 9.74 -5.61 -17.43
C PHE A 86 8.25 -5.33 -17.23
N ASP A 87 7.42 -6.19 -17.80
CA ASP A 87 6.00 -6.18 -17.48
C ASP A 87 5.73 -6.76 -16.08
N MET A 88 4.53 -6.49 -15.59
CA MET A 88 4.11 -6.89 -14.25
C MET A 88 3.94 -8.40 -14.12
N LEU A 89 3.48 -9.11 -15.15
CA LEU A 89 3.23 -10.56 -15.07
C LEU A 89 4.55 -11.34 -15.00
N SER A 90 5.55 -10.93 -15.79
CA SER A 90 6.91 -11.48 -15.67
C SER A 90 7.49 -11.26 -14.27
N SER A 91 7.20 -10.11 -13.64
CA SER A 91 7.64 -9.80 -12.28
C SER A 91 6.94 -10.64 -11.22
N VAL A 92 5.63 -10.86 -11.35
CA VAL A 92 4.83 -11.74 -10.48
C VAL A 92 5.29 -13.19 -10.60
N TYR A 93 5.58 -13.66 -11.82
CA TYR A 93 6.12 -14.99 -12.04
C TYR A 93 7.42 -15.24 -11.27
N LEU A 94 8.35 -14.28 -11.29
CA LEU A 94 9.62 -14.37 -10.54
C LEU A 94 9.44 -14.30 -9.02
N SER A 95 8.32 -13.75 -8.55
CA SER A 95 7.95 -13.79 -7.14
C SER A 95 7.55 -15.20 -6.68
N ASN A 96 7.35 -16.12 -7.63
CA ASN A 96 6.90 -17.50 -7.42
C ASN A 96 5.67 -17.57 -6.50
N THR A 97 4.78 -16.57 -6.61
CA THR A 97 3.56 -16.51 -5.80
C THR A 97 2.52 -17.44 -6.39
N ASN A 98 1.85 -18.20 -5.53
CA ASN A 98 0.76 -19.07 -5.95
C ASN A 98 -0.25 -19.26 -4.82
N HIS A 99 -1.49 -19.56 -5.17
CA HIS A 99 -2.56 -19.91 -4.25
C HIS A 99 -3.40 -21.04 -4.84
N GLU A 100 -3.98 -21.90 -4.00
CA GLU A 100 -4.99 -22.87 -4.42
C GLU A 100 -6.13 -22.13 -5.16
N GLU A 101 -6.53 -22.63 -6.33
CA GLU A 101 -7.47 -21.91 -7.20
C GLU A 101 -8.89 -21.92 -6.63
N ASN A 102 -9.26 -23.04 -5.99
CA ASN A 102 -10.60 -23.28 -5.49
C ASN A 102 -10.76 -22.86 -4.02
N GLN A 103 -10.22 -21.70 -3.66
CA GLN A 103 -10.38 -21.09 -2.35
C GLN A 103 -11.10 -19.73 -2.47
N PRO A 104 -11.84 -19.28 -1.45
CA PRO A 104 -12.44 -17.96 -1.45
C PRO A 104 -11.37 -16.87 -1.53
N SER A 105 -11.66 -15.78 -2.26
CA SER A 105 -10.75 -14.63 -2.32
C SER A 105 -10.48 -14.09 -0.92
N HIS A 106 -9.20 -14.03 -0.57
CA HIS A 106 -8.71 -13.42 0.67
C HIS A 106 -8.65 -11.88 0.60
N LEU A 107 -9.06 -11.32 -0.53
CA LEU A 107 -9.24 -9.89 -0.76
C LEU A 107 -10.74 -9.62 -0.80
N GLN A 108 -11.30 -9.34 0.37
CA GLN A 108 -12.73 -9.20 0.55
C GLN A 108 -13.16 -7.77 0.22
N ILE A 109 -14.24 -7.64 -0.54
CA ILE A 109 -14.87 -6.35 -0.86
C ILE A 109 -16.09 -6.19 0.05
N LEU A 110 -16.07 -5.18 0.93
CA LEU A 110 -17.13 -4.98 1.93
C LEU A 110 -18.44 -4.49 1.29
N ASP A 111 -18.34 -3.56 0.35
CA ASP A 111 -19.44 -3.07 -0.49
C ASP A 111 -19.06 -3.21 -1.97
N GLN A 112 -19.82 -4.05 -2.69
CA GLN A 112 -19.60 -4.40 -4.09
C GLN A 112 -19.83 -3.22 -5.06
N LYS A 113 -20.49 -2.14 -4.62
CA LYS A 113 -20.75 -0.97 -5.46
C LYS A 113 -19.57 -0.02 -5.53
N ILE A 114 -18.80 0.09 -4.44
CA ILE A 114 -17.71 1.06 -4.29
C ILE A 114 -16.64 0.98 -5.40
N PRO A 115 -16.17 -0.21 -5.85
CA PRO A 115 -15.17 -0.30 -6.91
C PRO A 115 -15.55 0.45 -8.19
N ILE A 116 -16.84 0.44 -8.53
CA ILE A 116 -17.34 1.07 -9.76
C ILE A 116 -17.86 2.48 -9.47
N GLU A 117 -18.80 2.60 -8.52
CA GLU A 117 -19.48 3.86 -8.25
C GLU A 117 -18.53 4.94 -7.73
N ASN A 118 -17.50 4.55 -6.97
CA ASN A 118 -16.53 5.46 -6.38
C ASN A 118 -15.14 5.32 -7.03
N ASN A 119 -14.48 4.17 -6.90
CA ASN A 119 -13.07 4.04 -7.25
C ASN A 119 -12.83 4.31 -8.74
N LEU A 120 -13.58 3.66 -9.62
CA LEU A 120 -13.51 3.90 -11.07
C LEU A 120 -13.94 5.33 -11.42
N ASN A 121 -15.12 5.76 -10.97
CA ASN A 121 -15.69 7.04 -11.38
C ASN A 121 -14.94 8.28 -10.87
N LEU A 122 -14.45 8.25 -9.63
CA LEU A 122 -13.82 9.40 -8.97
C LEU A 122 -12.29 9.37 -9.07
N TYR A 123 -11.69 8.17 -8.98
CA TYR A 123 -10.25 7.99 -8.87
C TYR A 123 -9.63 7.20 -10.03
N ASP A 124 -10.42 6.80 -11.02
CA ASP A 124 -9.97 6.01 -12.19
C ASP A 124 -9.30 4.70 -11.77
N SER A 125 -9.96 3.98 -10.84
CA SER A 125 -9.59 2.66 -10.29
C SER A 125 -8.11 2.57 -9.92
N PRO A 126 -7.68 3.28 -8.85
CA PRO A 126 -6.29 3.30 -8.41
C PRO A 126 -5.75 1.90 -8.06
N GLU A 127 -6.61 0.96 -7.70
CA GLU A 127 -6.30 -0.45 -7.44
C GLU A 127 -5.59 -1.16 -8.59
N GLN A 128 -5.88 -0.76 -9.83
CA GLN A 128 -5.20 -1.31 -11.02
C GLN A 128 -3.74 -0.82 -11.14
N ARG A 129 -3.29 0.12 -10.30
CA ARG A 129 -1.98 0.78 -10.41
C ARG A 129 -1.13 0.69 -9.16
N TYR A 130 -1.74 0.81 -7.96
CA TYR A 130 -0.99 0.64 -6.73
C TYR A 130 -0.74 -0.83 -6.39
N CYS A 131 -1.53 -1.75 -6.97
CA CYS A 131 -1.33 -3.17 -6.76
C CYS A 131 -0.05 -3.58 -7.50
N PRO A 132 0.96 -4.12 -6.80
CA PRO A 132 2.23 -4.50 -7.44
C PRO A 132 2.13 -5.79 -8.26
N ALA A 133 0.97 -6.45 -8.27
CA ALA A 133 0.82 -7.80 -8.81
C ALA A 133 -0.38 -7.98 -9.76
N GLY A 134 -1.01 -6.89 -10.22
CA GLY A 134 -2.09 -6.98 -11.21
C GLY A 134 -3.30 -7.79 -10.74
N VAL A 135 -3.58 -7.75 -9.44
CA VAL A 135 -4.68 -8.52 -8.84
C VAL A 135 -6.05 -7.94 -9.20
N TYR A 136 -6.13 -6.63 -9.39
CA TYR A 136 -7.39 -5.92 -9.64
C TYR A 136 -7.42 -5.45 -11.09
N GLU A 137 -8.48 -5.82 -11.80
CA GLU A 137 -8.71 -5.41 -13.19
C GLU A 137 -10.16 -4.99 -13.37
N ILE A 138 -10.40 -3.91 -14.11
CA ILE A 138 -11.76 -3.51 -14.49
C ILE A 138 -12.08 -4.11 -15.85
N LEU A 139 -12.96 -5.10 -15.85
CA LEU A 139 -13.49 -5.73 -17.05
C LEU A 139 -14.82 -5.09 -17.44
N ARG A 140 -15.20 -5.26 -18.69
CA ARG A 140 -16.44 -4.75 -19.30
C ARG A 140 -17.07 -5.86 -20.13
N ASP A 141 -18.36 -5.74 -20.42
CA ASP A 141 -19.02 -6.64 -21.36
C ASP A 141 -18.50 -6.44 -22.80
N GLU A 142 -18.94 -7.30 -23.73
CA GLU A 142 -18.52 -7.27 -25.14
C GLU A 142 -18.84 -5.93 -25.83
N GLU A 143 -19.84 -5.20 -25.34
CA GLU A 143 -20.25 -3.89 -25.86
C GLU A 143 -19.45 -2.73 -25.23
N GLY A 144 -18.55 -3.02 -24.27
CA GLY A 144 -17.75 -2.03 -23.55
C GLY A 144 -18.50 -1.33 -22.42
N ASN A 145 -19.71 -1.78 -22.11
CA ASN A 145 -20.57 -1.27 -21.05
C ASN A 145 -20.38 -2.08 -19.76
N ASN A 146 -21.12 -1.68 -18.71
CA ASN A 146 -21.22 -2.41 -17.43
C ASN A 146 -19.87 -2.83 -16.82
N PRO A 147 -19.01 -1.87 -16.43
CA PRO A 147 -17.73 -2.20 -15.82
C PRO A 147 -17.92 -2.94 -14.49
N TYR A 148 -17.12 -3.97 -14.26
CA TYR A 148 -17.05 -4.70 -13.00
C TYR A 148 -15.60 -4.97 -12.60
N LEU A 149 -15.37 -5.16 -11.30
CA LEU A 149 -14.06 -5.48 -10.75
C LEU A 149 -13.82 -7.00 -10.80
N GLN A 150 -12.78 -7.42 -11.51
CA GLN A 150 -12.23 -8.77 -11.46
C GLN A 150 -11.07 -8.81 -10.46
N ILE A 151 -11.07 -9.84 -9.60
CA ILE A 151 -10.01 -10.05 -8.59
C ILE A 151 -9.28 -11.35 -8.88
N ASN A 152 -8.06 -11.24 -9.39
CA ASN A 152 -7.15 -12.35 -9.67
C ASN A 152 -6.32 -12.67 -8.41
N ALA A 153 -6.99 -13.16 -7.35
CA ALA A 153 -6.40 -13.31 -6.02
C ALA A 153 -5.16 -14.22 -5.97
N GLN A 154 -5.00 -15.14 -6.92
CA GLN A 154 -3.82 -16.00 -7.04
C GLN A 154 -2.51 -15.22 -7.20
N ASN A 155 -2.54 -14.05 -7.83
CA ASN A 155 -1.36 -13.21 -8.05
C ASN A 155 -0.93 -12.45 -6.79
N CYS A 156 -1.69 -12.49 -5.69
CA CYS A 156 -1.46 -11.63 -4.54
C CYS A 156 -0.12 -11.90 -3.82
N VAL A 157 0.77 -10.92 -3.77
CA VAL A 157 2.08 -11.03 -3.07
C VAL A 157 2.04 -10.59 -1.60
N HIS A 158 0.85 -10.47 -1.03
CA HIS A 158 0.60 -10.16 0.40
C HIS A 158 1.20 -8.83 0.90
N CYS A 159 1.45 -7.88 0.01
CA CYS A 159 2.03 -6.57 0.34
C CYS A 159 1.15 -5.66 1.22
N LYS A 160 -0.17 -5.95 1.31
CA LYS A 160 -1.20 -5.17 2.03
C LYS A 160 -1.47 -3.77 1.49
N THR A 161 -0.90 -3.39 0.35
CA THR A 161 -1.09 -2.05 -0.23
C THR A 161 -2.55 -1.74 -0.52
N CYS A 162 -3.34 -2.69 -1.02
CA CYS A 162 -4.76 -2.48 -1.32
C CYS A 162 -5.59 -2.15 -0.08
N ASP A 163 -5.40 -2.89 1.00
CA ASP A 163 -6.03 -2.66 2.31
C ASP A 163 -5.67 -1.26 2.86
N ILE A 164 -4.42 -0.81 2.65
CA ILE A 164 -3.94 0.49 3.13
C ILE A 164 -4.37 1.68 2.23
N LYS A 165 -4.41 1.50 0.91
CA LYS A 165 -4.46 2.60 -0.06
C LYS A 165 -5.85 2.88 -0.62
N ASP A 166 -6.75 1.91 -0.57
CA ASP A 166 -8.12 2.05 -1.09
C ASP A 166 -8.81 3.26 -0.45
N PRO A 167 -9.24 4.27 -1.24
CA PRO A 167 -9.74 5.56 -0.72
C PRO A 167 -10.88 5.41 0.29
N GLU A 168 -11.74 4.41 0.11
CA GLU A 168 -12.89 4.14 0.99
C GLU A 168 -12.63 3.05 2.04
N GLN A 169 -11.42 2.46 2.09
CA GLN A 169 -11.10 1.35 3.01
C GLN A 169 -12.10 0.17 2.90
N ASN A 170 -12.49 -0.15 1.66
CA ASN A 170 -13.48 -1.15 1.29
C ASN A 170 -12.86 -2.54 1.02
N ILE A 171 -11.56 -2.60 0.75
CA ILE A 171 -10.81 -3.86 0.61
C ILE A 171 -10.32 -4.31 1.99
N ASN A 172 -10.78 -5.47 2.45
CA ASN A 172 -10.28 -6.12 3.67
C ASN A 172 -9.38 -7.30 3.30
N TRP A 173 -8.09 -7.20 3.59
CA TRP A 173 -7.15 -8.31 3.40
C TRP A 173 -7.24 -9.27 4.58
N VAL A 174 -7.49 -10.54 4.29
CA VAL A 174 -7.39 -11.63 5.28
C VAL A 174 -6.32 -12.62 4.84
N PRO A 175 -5.76 -13.42 5.77
CA PRO A 175 -4.87 -14.51 5.36
C PRO A 175 -5.61 -15.52 4.47
N PRO A 176 -5.01 -15.95 3.34
CA PRO A 176 -5.50 -17.10 2.58
C PRO A 176 -5.24 -18.41 3.31
N GLU A 177 -5.57 -19.53 2.68
CA GLU A 177 -5.14 -20.85 3.15
C GLU A 177 -3.61 -20.94 3.28
N GLY A 178 -3.16 -21.71 4.28
CA GLY A 178 -1.74 -21.84 4.60
C GLY A 178 -0.93 -22.42 3.45
N GLY A 179 0.25 -21.83 3.19
CA GLY A 179 1.12 -22.22 2.08
C GLY A 179 0.89 -21.44 0.78
N GLY A 180 -0.20 -20.68 0.68
CA GLY A 180 -0.39 -19.71 -0.40
C GLY A 180 0.40 -18.42 -0.19
N GLY A 181 0.75 -17.75 -1.28
CA GLY A 181 1.48 -16.49 -1.30
C GLY A 181 2.84 -16.57 -1.99
N PRO A 182 3.67 -15.53 -1.83
CA PRO A 182 4.99 -15.48 -2.44
C PRO A 182 5.95 -16.55 -1.88
N ASN A 183 6.76 -17.13 -2.76
CA ASN A 183 7.83 -18.07 -2.38
C ASN A 183 9.21 -17.46 -2.68
N TYR A 184 9.68 -16.64 -1.75
CA TYR A 184 10.94 -15.91 -1.87
C TYR A 184 12.10 -16.75 -1.32
N SER A 185 13.05 -17.12 -2.20
CA SER A 185 14.22 -17.92 -1.81
C SER A 185 15.36 -17.07 -1.22
N GLU A 186 15.62 -15.89 -1.79
CA GLU A 186 16.70 -14.98 -1.37
C GLU A 186 16.30 -13.52 -1.64
N MET A 187 15.29 -13.02 -0.92
CA MET A 187 14.86 -11.61 -1.00
C MET A 187 15.60 -10.68 -0.05
#